data_AF-A0A956EMP5-F1
#
_entry.id   AF-A0A956EMP5-F1
#
_cell.length_a   1.000
_cell.length_b   1.000
_cell.length_c   1.000
_cell.angle_alpha   90.00
_cell.angle_beta   90.00
_cell.angle_gamma   90.00
#
_symmetry.space_group_name_H-M   'P 1'
#
loop_
_entity.id
_entity.type
_entity.pdbx_description
1 polymer ?
#
loop_
_entity_poly.entity_id
_entity_poly.type
_entity_poly.pdbx_seq_one_letter_code
_entity_poly.pdbx_strand_id
1 'polypeptide(L)'
;ALRYLDSGAIVLFVGGTGNPFFTTDTAAALRAMEVNADVLLKATKVDGVYDRDPTGDPEAIRFSRLTYLDVLARDLNVMDATAISLCKENHLPIVVFDMLTRNNIRRVVCGEPIGTLVGPEDHERRLAARERS
;
A
#
# COMPACT_ATOMS: atom_id res chain seq x y z
N ALA A 1 2.98 11.45 17.20
CA ALA A 1 3.33 11.27 15.78
C ALA A 1 2.85 12.47 14.95
N LEU A 2 1.54 12.75 14.91
CA LEU A 2 0.94 13.85 14.13
C LEU A 2 1.71 15.18 14.22
N ARG A 3 1.89 15.75 15.42
CA ARG A 3 2.67 17.00 15.60
C ARG A 3 4.07 16.99 14.97
N TYR A 4 4.76 15.84 14.96
CA TYR A 4 6.07 15.73 14.33
C TYR A 4 5.96 15.73 12.80
N LEU A 5 4.98 15.01 12.25
CA LEU A 5 4.67 15.04 10.81
C LEU A 5 4.26 16.45 10.36
N ASP A 6 3.42 17.14 11.14
CA ASP A 6 2.99 18.52 10.88
C ASP A 6 4.17 19.51 10.85
N SER A 7 5.25 19.22 11.57
CA SER A 7 6.50 20.00 11.56
C SER A 7 7.48 19.59 10.44
N GLY A 8 7.09 18.66 9.56
CA GLY A 8 7.93 18.14 8.48
C GLY A 8 8.97 17.12 8.92
N ALA A 9 8.87 16.56 10.13
CA ALA A 9 9.80 15.56 10.63
C ALA A 9 9.45 14.16 10.09
N ILE A 10 10.49 13.36 9.84
CA ILE A 10 10.34 11.93 9.53
C ILE A 10 10.07 11.18 10.83
N VAL A 11 8.97 10.42 10.89
CA VAL A 11 8.58 9.61 12.03
C VAL A 11 8.84 8.13 11.73
N LEU A 12 9.63 7.47 12.57
CA LEU A 12 9.86 6.03 12.49
C LEU A 12 9.03 5.32 13.57
N PHE A 13 8.14 4.44 13.15
CA PHE A 13 7.38 3.58 14.06
C PHE A 13 8.13 2.28 14.32
N VAL A 14 8.28 1.92 15.59
CA VAL A 14 8.98 0.71 16.04
C VAL A 14 8.11 -0.08 17.02
N GLY A 15 8.38 -1.37 17.19
CA GLY A 15 7.61 -2.25 18.08
C GLY A 15 6.37 -2.90 17.46
N GLY A 16 6.11 -2.67 16.16
CA GLY A 16 4.97 -3.26 15.45
C GLY A 16 3.63 -2.83 16.04
N THR A 17 2.74 -3.80 16.29
CA THR A 17 1.47 -3.55 16.99
C THR A 17 1.62 -3.58 18.51
N GLY A 18 2.80 -3.97 19.03
CA GLY A 18 3.02 -4.29 20.44
C GLY A 18 2.37 -5.60 20.90
N ASN A 19 1.72 -6.36 20.00
CA ASN A 19 0.98 -7.58 20.31
C ASN A 19 1.51 -8.77 19.48
N PRO A 20 1.59 -9.98 20.06
CA PRO A 20 1.93 -11.18 19.30
C PRO A 20 0.86 -11.50 18.26
N PHE A 21 1.22 -12.33 17.28
CA PHE A 21 0.35 -12.82 16.17
C PHE A 21 -0.03 -11.79 15.10
N PHE A 22 0.42 -10.54 15.22
CA PHE A 22 0.25 -9.52 14.18
C PHE A 22 1.52 -9.36 13.35
N THR A 23 1.35 -9.15 12.05
CA THR A 23 2.45 -8.92 11.13
C THR A 23 2.90 -7.46 11.15
N THR A 24 4.04 -7.19 10.53
CA THR A 24 4.49 -5.82 10.24
C THR A 24 3.52 -5.07 9.31
N ASP A 25 2.85 -5.78 8.41
CA ASP A 25 1.90 -5.18 7.48
C ASP A 25 0.65 -4.69 8.22
N THR A 26 0.16 -5.46 9.20
CA THR A 26 -0.92 -5.01 10.08
C THR A 26 -0.51 -3.80 10.90
N ALA A 27 0.71 -3.79 11.45
CA ALA A 27 1.22 -2.63 12.18
C ALA A 27 1.31 -1.38 11.29
N ALA A 28 1.79 -1.53 10.05
CA ALA A 28 1.90 -0.44 9.09
C ALA A 28 0.53 0.14 8.73
N ALA A 29 -0.48 -0.72 8.48
CA ALA A 29 -1.85 -0.29 8.21
C ALA A 29 -2.44 0.50 9.40
N LEU A 30 -2.26 0.01 10.63
CA LEU A 30 -2.73 0.69 11.84
C LEU A 30 -2.07 2.07 12.00
N ARG A 31 -0.74 2.16 11.88
CA ARG A 31 -0.03 3.44 12.04
C ARG A 31 -0.37 4.43 10.94
N ALA A 32 -0.54 3.96 9.70
CA ALA A 32 -0.96 4.78 8.58
C ALA A 32 -2.33 5.42 8.84
N MET A 33 -3.29 4.66 9.38
CA MET A 33 -4.60 5.18 9.77
C MET A 33 -4.51 6.19 10.91
N GLU A 34 -3.74 5.91 11.97
CA GLU A 34 -3.57 6.82 13.11
C GLU A 34 -2.98 8.19 12.71
N VAL A 35 -2.18 8.23 11.64
CA VAL A 35 -1.60 9.48 11.12
C VAL A 35 -2.37 10.06 9.94
N ASN A 36 -3.52 9.49 9.58
CA ASN A 36 -4.33 9.88 8.42
C ASN A 36 -3.53 9.91 7.11
N ALA A 37 -2.67 8.92 6.88
CA ALA A 37 -1.90 8.81 5.64
C ALA A 37 -2.84 8.68 4.43
N ASP A 38 -2.49 9.34 3.33
CA ASP A 38 -3.27 9.26 2.08
C ASP A 38 -3.06 7.95 1.33
N VAL A 39 -1.91 7.29 1.53
CA VAL A 39 -1.55 6.04 0.86
C VAL A 39 -0.56 5.23 1.70
N LEU A 40 -0.67 3.91 1.66
CA LEU A 40 0.31 2.97 2.22
C LEU A 40 1.23 2.47 1.09
N LEU A 41 2.51 2.82 1.17
CA LEU A 41 3.51 2.37 0.19
C LEU A 41 4.16 1.06 0.67
N LYS A 42 3.86 -0.04 -0.03
CA LYS A 42 4.42 -1.37 0.24
C LYS A 42 5.59 -1.65 -0.70
N ALA A 43 6.78 -1.42 -0.19
CA ALA A 43 8.03 -1.73 -0.89
C ALA A 43 8.30 -3.24 -0.93
N THR A 44 8.56 -3.78 -2.12
CA THR A 44 8.91 -5.19 -2.33
C THR A 44 10.11 -5.33 -3.28
N LYS A 45 10.52 -6.57 -3.58
CA LYS A 45 11.59 -6.89 -4.56
C LYS A 45 11.08 -7.04 -6.00
N VAL A 46 9.78 -7.22 -6.16
CA VAL A 46 9.10 -7.33 -7.47
C VAL A 46 8.40 -6.01 -7.73
N ASP A 47 8.22 -5.65 -8.99
CA ASP A 47 7.69 -4.33 -9.37
C ASP A 47 6.17 -4.20 -9.21
N GLY A 48 5.47 -5.17 -8.61
CA GLY A 48 4.04 -5.08 -8.30
C GLY A 48 3.45 -6.42 -7.88
N VAL A 49 2.13 -6.54 -8.02
CA VAL A 49 1.36 -7.77 -7.77
C VAL A 49 1.09 -8.46 -9.09
N TYR A 50 1.28 -9.77 -9.12
CA TYR A 50 1.13 -10.61 -10.29
C TYR A 50 0.06 -11.67 -10.06
N ASP A 51 -0.48 -12.21 -11.15
CA ASP A 51 -1.43 -13.33 -11.11
C ASP A 51 -0.79 -14.65 -10.67
N ARG A 52 0.54 -14.77 -10.80
CA ARG A 52 1.39 -15.87 -10.29
C ARG A 52 2.82 -15.38 -10.05
N ASP A 53 3.69 -16.22 -9.49
CA ASP A 53 5.08 -15.83 -9.17
C ASP A 53 5.88 -15.48 -10.45
N PRO A 54 6.30 -14.22 -10.63
CA PRO A 54 7.04 -13.78 -11.82
C PRO A 54 8.50 -14.26 -11.83
N THR A 55 9.01 -14.78 -10.71
CA THR A 55 10.41 -15.25 -10.61
C THR A 55 10.61 -16.57 -11.35
N GLY A 56 9.57 -17.41 -11.39
CA GLY A 56 9.60 -18.73 -12.02
C GLY A 56 8.83 -18.80 -13.34
N ASP A 57 8.02 -17.80 -13.65
CA ASP A 57 7.16 -17.79 -14.85
C ASP A 57 7.23 -16.44 -15.60
N PRO A 58 7.87 -16.41 -16.79
CA PRO A 58 7.93 -15.22 -17.64
C PRO A 58 6.55 -14.77 -18.17
N GLU A 59 5.55 -15.66 -18.18
CA GLU A 59 4.19 -15.33 -18.60
C GLU A 59 3.34 -14.74 -17.46
N ALA A 60 3.90 -14.55 -16.26
CA ALA A 60 3.20 -13.90 -15.15
C ALA A 60 2.79 -12.47 -15.54
N ILE A 61 1.52 -12.14 -15.33
CA ILE A 61 0.93 -10.86 -15.72
C ILE A 61 0.80 -9.97 -14.50
N ARG A 62 1.45 -8.81 -14.55
CA ARG A 62 1.34 -7.79 -13.51
C ARG A 62 -0.02 -7.11 -13.57
N PHE A 63 -0.69 -7.00 -12.43
CA PHE A 63 -1.88 -6.16 -12.31
C PHE A 63 -1.49 -4.68 -12.23
N SER A 64 -2.17 -3.82 -12.97
CA SER A 64 -2.04 -2.36 -12.77
C SER A 64 -2.86 -1.91 -11.56
N ARG A 65 -4.04 -2.51 -11.37
CA ARG A 65 -4.98 -2.19 -10.30
C ARG A 65 -5.68 -3.45 -9.79
N LEU A 66 -5.95 -3.49 -8.50
CA LEU A 66 -6.74 -4.51 -7.83
C LEU A 66 -7.69 -3.85 -6.83
N THR A 67 -8.85 -4.46 -6.61
CA THR A 67 -9.65 -4.14 -5.43
C THR A 67 -9.13 -4.90 -4.22
N TYR A 68 -9.47 -4.43 -3.00
CA TYR A 68 -9.16 -5.20 -1.79
C TYR A 68 -9.79 -6.60 -1.82
N LEU A 69 -10.96 -6.74 -2.45
CA LEU A 69 -11.64 -8.02 -2.59
C LEU A 69 -10.93 -8.93 -3.59
N ASP A 70 -10.35 -8.41 -4.68
CA ASP A 70 -9.54 -9.22 -5.60
C ASP A 70 -8.35 -9.85 -4.87
N VAL A 71 -7.67 -9.06 -4.02
CA VAL A 71 -6.53 -9.54 -3.24
C VAL A 71 -6.95 -10.68 -2.31
N LEU A 72 -8.06 -10.52 -1.59
CA LEU A 72 -8.56 -11.55 -0.67
C LEU A 72 -9.12 -12.78 -1.40
N ALA A 73 -9.90 -12.59 -2.46
CA ALA A 73 -10.58 -13.67 -3.16
C ALA A 73 -9.63 -14.55 -3.99
N ARG A 74 -8.53 -13.96 -4.47
CA ARG A 74 -7.51 -14.66 -5.27
C ARG A 74 -6.28 -15.04 -4.45
N ASP A 75 -6.31 -14.80 -3.13
CA ASP A 75 -5.20 -15.05 -2.20
C ASP A 75 -3.86 -14.46 -2.70
N LEU A 76 -3.92 -13.23 -3.22
CA LEU A 76 -2.74 -12.55 -3.73
C LEU A 76 -1.92 -12.11 -2.52
N ASN A 77 -0.71 -12.67 -2.37
CA ASN A 77 0.21 -12.45 -1.25
C ASN A 77 0.78 -11.01 -1.19
N VAL A 78 -0.09 -10.01 -1.07
CA VAL A 78 0.26 -8.58 -1.01
C VAL A 78 0.63 -8.17 0.41
N MET A 79 -0.28 -8.43 1.34
CA MET A 79 -0.21 -8.22 2.78
C MET A 79 -1.10 -9.29 3.42
N ASP A 80 -0.98 -9.51 4.73
CA ASP A 80 -1.90 -10.40 5.43
C ASP A 80 -3.36 -9.89 5.37
N ALA A 81 -4.31 -10.82 5.49
CA ALA A 81 -5.74 -10.52 5.36
C ALA A 81 -6.25 -9.49 6.38
N THR A 82 -5.66 -9.42 7.57
CA THR A 82 -6.03 -8.44 8.61
C THR A 82 -5.68 -7.04 8.14
N ALA A 83 -4.46 -6.87 7.64
CA ALA A 83 -3.97 -5.59 7.15
C ALA A 83 -4.75 -5.12 5.90
N ILE A 84 -5.06 -6.03 4.96
CA ILE A 84 -5.92 -5.71 3.80
C ILE A 84 -7.33 -5.28 4.26
N SER A 85 -7.90 -5.96 5.26
CA SER A 85 -9.23 -5.63 5.79
C SER A 85 -9.25 -4.26 6.45
N LEU A 86 -8.23 -3.94 7.26
CA LEU A 86 -8.07 -2.62 7.88
C LEU A 86 -7.97 -1.51 6.83
N CYS A 87 -7.16 -1.71 5.79
CA CYS A 87 -7.04 -0.75 4.69
C CYS A 87 -8.36 -0.58 3.94
N LYS A 88 -9.11 -1.67 3.70
CA LYS A 88 -10.43 -1.62 3.04
C LYS A 88 -11.43 -0.81 3.85
N GLU A 89 -11.56 -1.07 5.15
CA GLU A 89 -12.52 -0.37 6.04
C GLU A 89 -12.24 1.13 6.11
N ASN A 90 -10.98 1.52 6.04
CA ASN A 90 -10.54 2.90 6.15
C ASN A 90 -10.27 3.56 4.79
N HIS A 91 -10.57 2.86 3.70
CA HIS A 91 -10.32 3.31 2.33
C HIS A 91 -8.89 3.77 2.08
N LEU A 92 -7.92 3.17 2.79
CA LEU A 92 -6.50 3.46 2.66
C LEU A 92 -5.96 2.69 1.44
N PRO A 93 -5.58 3.38 0.36
CA PRO A 93 -5.01 2.74 -0.82
C PRO A 93 -3.63 2.20 -0.52
N ILE A 94 -3.25 1.12 -1.19
CA ILE A 94 -1.94 0.48 -1.05
C ILE A 94 -1.27 0.51 -2.41
N VAL A 95 -0.02 0.97 -2.49
CA VAL A 95 0.78 0.87 -3.70
C VAL A 95 1.90 -0.12 -3.45
N VAL A 96 1.89 -1.21 -4.20
CA VAL A 96 2.95 -2.23 -4.18
C VAL A 96 3.92 -1.92 -5.31
N PHE A 97 5.19 -1.72 -4.97
CA PHE A 97 6.20 -1.31 -5.94
C PHE A 97 7.60 -1.80 -5.56
N ASP A 98 8.48 -1.87 -6.56
CA ASP A 98 9.89 -2.20 -6.35
C ASP A 98 10.66 -1.02 -5.75
N MET A 99 11.31 -1.25 -4.60
CA MET A 99 12.14 -0.26 -3.93
C MET A 99 13.57 -0.19 -4.47
N LEU A 100 14.05 -1.22 -5.18
CA LEU A 100 15.41 -1.30 -5.71
C LEU A 100 15.60 -0.44 -6.95
N THR A 101 14.53 -0.19 -7.70
CA THR A 101 14.55 0.74 -8.84
C THR A 101 14.87 2.16 -8.38
N ARG A 102 15.92 2.75 -8.98
CA ARG A 102 16.35 4.12 -8.65
C ARG A 102 15.20 5.10 -8.86
N ASN A 103 14.99 5.99 -7.88
CA ASN A 103 13.96 7.03 -7.86
C ASN A 103 12.50 6.54 -7.77
N ASN A 104 12.23 5.23 -7.64
CA ASN A 104 10.85 4.72 -7.69
C ASN A 104 9.95 5.31 -6.60
N ILE A 105 10.46 5.48 -5.37
CA ILE A 105 9.72 6.10 -4.26
C ILE A 105 9.24 7.50 -4.64
N ARG A 106 10.14 8.33 -5.19
CA ARG A 106 9.77 9.70 -5.60
C ARG A 106 8.70 9.67 -6.67
N ARG A 107 8.87 8.83 -7.69
CA ARG A 107 7.94 8.73 -8.82
C ARG A 107 6.54 8.29 -8.37
N VAL A 108 6.47 7.30 -7.47
CA VAL A 108 5.21 6.83 -6.86
C VAL A 108 4.53 7.96 -6.08
N VAL A 109 5.28 8.68 -5.24
CA VAL A 109 4.73 9.81 -4.47
C VAL A 109 4.27 10.96 -5.38
N CYS A 110 4.90 11.13 -6.55
CA CYS A 110 4.47 12.09 -7.56
C CYS A 110 3.28 11.60 -8.41
N GLY A 111 2.71 10.43 -8.14
CA GLY A 111 1.52 9.91 -8.83
C GLY A 111 1.80 9.20 -10.16
N GLU A 112 3.04 8.85 -10.46
CA GLU A 112 3.31 8.02 -11.65
C GLU A 112 2.71 6.60 -11.48
N PRO A 113 2.17 5.99 -12.54
CA PRO A 113 1.51 4.67 -12.48
C PRO A 113 2.53 3.53 -12.35
N ILE A 114 3.14 3.42 -11.18
CA ILE A 114 4.19 2.46 -10.87
C ILE A 114 3.63 1.33 -10.02
N GLY A 115 3.99 0.11 -10.40
CA GLY A 115 3.55 -1.10 -9.76
C GLY A 115 2.04 -1.26 -9.74
N THR A 116 1.50 -1.75 -8.63
CA THR A 116 0.08 -2.11 -8.52
C THR A 116 -0.59 -1.29 -7.44
N LEU A 117 -1.68 -0.62 -7.81
CA LEU A 117 -2.57 0.06 -6.88
C LEU A 117 -3.66 -0.91 -6.39
N VAL A 118 -3.72 -1.14 -5.08
CA VAL A 118 -4.82 -1.83 -4.41
C VAL A 118 -5.71 -0.79 -3.75
N GLY A 119 -6.97 -0.71 -4.15
CA GLY A 119 -7.86 0.32 -3.65
C GLY A 119 -9.28 0.23 -4.21
N PRO A 120 -10.19 1.12 -3.79
CA PRO A 120 -11.53 1.20 -4.38
C PRO A 120 -11.45 1.57 -5.86
N GLU A 121 -12.37 1.10 -6.70
CA GLU A 121 -12.37 1.35 -8.16
C GLU A 121 -12.31 2.85 -8.53
N ASP A 122 -12.88 3.71 -7.69
CA ASP A 122 -12.97 5.17 -7.92
C ASP A 122 -11.89 6.02 -7.20
N HIS A 123 -10.77 5.43 -6.78
CA HIS A 123 -9.76 6.15 -5.98
C HIS A 123 -9.35 7.53 -6.55
N GLU A 124 -9.12 7.63 -7.86
CA GLU A 124 -8.72 8.89 -8.53
C GLU A 124 -9.81 9.96 -8.44
N ARG A 125 -11.09 9.58 -8.57
CA ARG A 125 -12.22 10.50 -8.42
C ARG A 125 -12.33 11.03 -6.99
N ARG A 126 -11.98 10.22 -6.00
CA ARG A 126 -12.02 10.60 -4.58
C ARG A 126 -10.90 11.57 -4.19
N LEU A 127 -9.68 11.37 -4.69
CA LEU A 127 -8.57 12.32 -4.49
C LEU A 127 -8.92 13.69 -5.10
N ALA A 128 -9.41 13.69 -6.34
CA ALA A 128 -9.81 14.91 -7.02
C ALA A 128 -11.02 15.62 -6.37
N ALA A 129 -11.79 14.95 -5.52
CA ALA A 129 -12.87 15.55 -4.73
C ALA A 129 -12.35 16.16 -3.42
N ARG A 130 -11.35 15.53 -2.78
CA ARG A 130 -10.69 16.04 -1.56
C ARG A 130 -9.89 17.31 -1.80
N GLU A 131 -9.19 17.43 -2.92
CA GLU A 131 -8.41 18.64 -3.27
C GLU A 131 -9.29 19.86 -3.62
N ARG A 132 -10.60 19.66 -3.80
CA ARG A 132 -11.58 20.72 -4.09
C ARG A 132 -12.39 21.19 -2.88
N SER A 133 -12.14 20.62 -1.70
CA SER A 133 -12.80 20.98 -0.42
C SER A 133 -11.81 21.68 0.50
#